data_AF-A0A3A5VZ97-F1
#
_entry.id   AF-A0A3A5VZ97-F1
#
_cell.length_a   1.000
_cell.length_b   1.000
_cell.length_c   1.000
_cell.angle_alpha   90.00
_cell.angle_beta   90.00
_cell.angle_gamma   90.00
#
_symmetry.space_group_name_H-M   'P 1'
#
loop_
_entity.id
_entity.type
_entity.pdbx_description
1 polymer ?
#
loop_
_entity_poly.entity_id
_entity_poly.type
_entity_poly.pdbx_seq_one_letter_code
_entity_poly.pdbx_strand_id
1 'polypeptide(L)'
;MSALMASMGPIFGIHSACAMATTVGASGDVHASLRLLESISEGWSLNLVLPDDVTSGVIQKLLEIAPKNSADHVRELTEEPDAFYI
;
A
#
# COMPACT_ATOMS: atom_id res chain seq x y z
N MET A 1 2.33 -17.02 -8.61
CA MET A 1 1.95 -18.42 -8.32
C MET A 1 0.47 -18.55 -7.95
N SER A 2 -0.09 -17.60 -7.19
CA SER A 2 -1.49 -17.62 -6.72
C SER A 2 -2.55 -17.79 -7.82
N ALA A 3 -2.41 -17.08 -8.94
CA ALA A 3 -3.36 -17.18 -10.05
C ALA A 3 -3.42 -18.58 -10.68
N LEU A 4 -2.26 -19.25 -10.82
CA LEU A 4 -2.20 -20.62 -11.35
C LEU A 4 -2.84 -21.62 -10.40
N MET A 5 -2.59 -21.50 -9.09
CA MET A 5 -3.26 -22.37 -8.12
C MET A 5 -4.77 -22.17 -8.12
N ALA A 6 -5.22 -20.90 -8.19
CA ALA A 6 -6.63 -20.60 -8.29
C ALA A 6 -7.27 -21.15 -9.57
N SER A 7 -6.56 -21.18 -10.70
CA SER A 7 -7.07 -21.75 -11.95
C SER A 7 -7.05 -23.28 -12.00
N MET A 8 -6.18 -23.93 -11.21
CA MET A 8 -6.13 -25.39 -11.13
C MET A 8 -7.19 -25.98 -10.20
N GLY A 9 -7.66 -25.26 -9.19
CA GLY A 9 -8.67 -25.74 -8.22
C GLY A 9 -9.91 -26.38 -8.87
N PRO A 10 -10.55 -25.76 -9.88
CA PRO A 10 -11.76 -26.31 -10.50
C PRO A 10 -11.51 -27.64 -11.24
N ILE A 11 -10.29 -27.88 -11.72
CA ILE A 11 -9.91 -29.14 -12.38
C ILE A 11 -10.02 -30.32 -11.41
N PHE A 12 -9.78 -30.08 -10.13
CA PHE A 12 -9.89 -31.07 -9.06
C PHE A 12 -11.23 -31.00 -8.30
N GLY A 13 -12.21 -30.26 -8.82
CA GLY A 13 -13.52 -30.09 -8.18
C GLY A 13 -13.50 -29.21 -6.93
N ILE A 14 -12.48 -28.37 -6.76
CA ILE A 14 -12.33 -27.45 -5.62
C ILE A 14 -12.79 -26.05 -6.04
N HIS A 15 -13.63 -25.40 -5.23
CA HIS A 15 -13.95 -23.99 -5.40
C HIS A 15 -12.77 -23.14 -4.95
N SER A 16 -12.14 -22.44 -5.89
CA SER A 16 -10.97 -21.59 -5.66
C SER A 16 -11.18 -20.19 -6.21
N ALA A 17 -10.52 -19.21 -5.58
CA ALA A 17 -10.54 -17.81 -5.98
C ALA A 17 -9.16 -17.19 -5.77
N CYS A 18 -8.85 -16.11 -6.49
CA CYS A 18 -7.64 -15.31 -6.31
C CYS A 18 -8.02 -13.87 -5.97
N ALA A 19 -7.83 -13.47 -4.72
CA ALA A 19 -7.98 -12.08 -4.30
C ALA A 19 -6.68 -11.29 -4.57
N MET A 20 -6.80 -10.07 -5.08
CA MET A 20 -5.68 -9.20 -5.40
C MET A 20 -6.00 -7.77 -4.97
N ALA A 21 -5.05 -7.09 -4.35
CA ALA A 21 -5.13 -5.65 -4.06
C ALA A 21 -4.04 -4.90 -4.82
N THR A 22 -4.39 -3.70 -5.27
CA THR A 22 -3.42 -2.77 -5.84
C THR A 22 -2.47 -2.27 -4.76
N THR A 23 -1.19 -2.17 -5.11
CA THR A 23 -0.11 -1.67 -4.25
C THR A 23 0.91 -0.91 -5.08
N VAL A 24 1.76 -0.11 -4.42
CA VAL A 24 2.90 0.61 -5.02
C VAL A 24 4.02 -0.32 -5.49
N GLY A 25 3.97 -1.62 -5.17
CA GLY A 25 4.82 -2.68 -5.73
C GLY A 25 6.25 -2.74 -5.21
N ALA A 26 6.80 -1.64 -4.69
CA ALA A 26 8.18 -1.54 -4.20
C ALA A 26 8.35 -1.79 -2.69
N SER A 27 7.25 -1.96 -1.92
CA SER A 27 7.29 -2.04 -0.46
C SER A 27 6.23 -2.99 0.10
N GLY A 28 6.43 -3.44 1.34
CA GLY A 28 5.41 -4.13 2.13
C GLY A 28 4.27 -3.17 2.46
N ASP A 29 3.21 -3.24 1.66
CA ASP A 29 2.03 -2.39 1.78
C ASP A 29 1.00 -3.03 2.71
N VAL A 30 1.02 -2.58 3.97
CA VAL A 30 0.12 -3.12 5.00
C VAL A 30 -1.33 -2.71 4.74
N HIS A 31 -1.57 -1.55 4.11
CA HIS A 31 -2.93 -1.13 3.74
C HIS A 31 -3.52 -2.00 2.64
N ALA A 32 -2.73 -2.40 1.63
CA ALA A 32 -3.18 -3.38 0.64
C ALA A 32 -3.52 -4.74 1.27
N SER A 33 -2.74 -5.13 2.29
CA SER A 33 -2.98 -6.37 3.05
C SER A 33 -4.27 -6.29 3.88
N LEU A 34 -4.55 -5.15 4.52
CA LEU A 34 -5.79 -4.91 5.25
C LEU A 34 -7.02 -4.93 4.34
N ARG A 35 -6.95 -4.25 3.18
CA ARG A 35 -8.04 -4.29 2.19
C ARG A 35 -8.35 -5.71 1.72
N LEU A 36 -7.31 -6.54 1.52
CA LEU A 36 -7.49 -7.96 1.21
C LEU A 36 -8.15 -8.72 2.36
N LEU A 37 -7.71 -8.48 3.60
CA LEU A 37 -8.25 -9.14 4.77
C LEU A 37 -9.73 -8.81 4.99
N GLU A 38 -10.09 -7.53 4.87
CA GLU A 38 -11.48 -7.04 4.93
C GLU A 38 -12.34 -7.68 3.84
N SER A 39 -11.88 -7.66 2.58
CA SER A 39 -12.61 -8.26 1.45
C SER A 39 -12.82 -9.78 1.62
N ILE A 40 -11.84 -10.50 2.17
CA ILE A 40 -11.96 -11.92 2.48
C ILE A 40 -12.93 -12.14 3.65
N SER A 41 -12.84 -11.30 4.68
CA SER A 41 -13.69 -11.38 5.87
C SER A 41 -15.16 -11.20 5.49
N GLU A 42 -15.47 -10.15 4.73
CA GLU A 42 -16.83 -9.87 4.27
C GLU A 42 -17.30 -10.91 3.24
N GLY A 43 -16.47 -11.22 2.24
CA GLY A 43 -16.81 -12.11 1.14
C GLY A 43 -17.12 -13.55 1.57
N TRP A 44 -16.52 -14.00 2.68
CA TRP A 44 -16.79 -15.29 3.29
C TRP A 44 -17.54 -15.22 4.62
N SER A 45 -18.01 -14.03 5.01
CA SER A 45 -18.72 -13.80 6.28
C SER A 45 -17.96 -14.34 7.50
N LEU A 46 -16.64 -14.15 7.49
CA LEU A 46 -15.76 -14.47 8.59
C LEU A 46 -15.77 -13.30 9.57
N ASN A 47 -15.85 -13.58 10.87
CA ASN A 47 -15.75 -12.57 11.92
C ASN A 47 -14.27 -12.38 12.31
N LEU A 48 -13.44 -11.94 11.37
CA LEU A 48 -12.02 -11.69 11.64
C LEU A 48 -11.84 -10.37 12.40
N VAL A 49 -10.97 -10.39 13.41
CA VAL A 49 -10.58 -9.16 14.11
C VAL A 49 -9.54 -8.45 13.25
N LEU A 50 -9.90 -7.27 12.76
CA LEU A 50 -8.99 -6.40 12.01
C LEU A 50 -8.10 -5.64 13.01
N PRO A 51 -6.79 -5.51 12.76
CA PRO A 51 -5.95 -4.67 13.60
C PRO A 51 -6.25 -3.19 13.34
N ASP A 52 -6.53 -2.44 14.41
CA ASP A 52 -6.96 -1.03 14.31
C ASP A 52 -5.78 -0.04 14.18
N ASP A 53 -4.59 -0.39 14.68
CA ASP A 53 -3.44 0.51 14.76
C ASP A 53 -2.30 0.09 13.82
N VAL A 54 -2.62 -0.01 12.53
CA VAL A 54 -1.65 -0.43 11.50
C VAL A 54 -0.96 0.77 10.84
N THR A 55 -1.65 1.90 10.82
CA THR A 55 -1.19 3.14 10.20
C THR A 55 0.04 3.71 10.91
N SER A 56 0.14 3.58 12.23
CA SER A 56 1.27 4.06 13.03
C SER A 56 2.59 3.40 12.64
N GLY A 57 2.60 2.07 12.44
CA GLY A 57 3.79 1.33 12.01
C GLY A 57 4.26 1.70 10.60
N VAL A 58 3.32 1.99 9.69
CA VAL A 58 3.64 2.46 8.34
C VAL A 58 4.21 3.88 8.38
N ILE A 59 3.59 4.78 9.15
CA ILE A 59 4.07 6.15 9.34
C ILE A 59 5.49 6.15 9.91
N GLN A 60 5.76 5.33 10.92
CA GLN A 60 7.08 5.26 11.54
C GLN A 60 8.15 4.80 10.55
N LYS A 61 7.84 3.79 9.72
CA LYS A 61 8.74 3.31 8.67
C LYS A 61 8.94 4.34 7.56
N LEU A 62 7.90 5.10 7.21
CA LEU A 62 8.01 6.21 6.26
C LEU A 62 8.89 7.33 6.81
N LEU A 63 8.78 7.66 8.10
CA LEU A 63 9.64 8.65 8.76
C LEU A 63 11.11 8.20 8.83
N GLU A 64 11.36 6.90 8.97
CA GLU A 64 12.73 6.35 8.93
C GLU A 64 13.36 6.40 7.53
N ILE A 65 12.56 6.16 6.49
CA ILE A 65 13.01 6.17 5.09
C ILE A 65 13.07 7.60 4.53
N ALA A 66 12.30 8.54 5.10
CA ALA A 66 12.24 9.92 4.63
C ALA A 66 13.64 10.57 4.70
N PRO A 67 14.10 11.21 3.61
CA PRO A 67 15.36 11.93 3.61
C PRO A 67 15.30 13.09 4.60
N LYS A 68 16.26 13.14 5.55
CA LYS A 68 16.32 14.19 6.58
C LYS A 68 16.60 15.60 6.04
N ASN A 69 17.14 15.68 4.82
CA ASN A 69 17.26 16.92 4.05
C ASN A 69 16.26 16.85 2.90
N SER A 70 15.07 17.40 3.10
CA SER A 70 14.23 17.79 1.97
C SER A 70 14.88 19.02 1.35
N ALA A 71 15.42 18.90 0.14
CA ALA A 71 15.61 20.08 -0.68
C ALA A 71 14.21 20.70 -0.84
N ASP A 72 14.01 21.88 -0.26
CA ASP A 72 12.74 22.59 -0.29
C ASP A 72 12.59 23.22 -1.67
N HIS A 73 12.24 22.38 -2.64
CA HIS A 73 12.03 22.79 -4.03
C HIS A 73 10.89 23.82 -4.16
N VAL A 74 10.03 23.93 -3.14
CA VAL A 74 9.00 24.98 -3.10
C VAL A 74 9.65 26.32 -2.77
N ARG A 75 10.57 26.36 -1.80
CA ARG A 75 11.33 27.56 -1.43
C ARG A 75 12.32 27.98 -2.52
N GLU A 76 12.96 27.05 -3.22
CA GLU A 76 13.79 27.34 -4.39
C GLU A 76 13.01 27.98 -5.55
N LEU A 77 11.70 27.71 -5.66
CA LEU A 77 10.81 28.30 -6.67
C LEU A 77 10.11 29.59 -6.21
N THR A 78 10.09 29.87 -4.90
CA THR A 78 9.48 31.08 -4.31
C THR A 78 10.49 32.11 -3.80
N GLU A 79 11.78 31.80 -3.75
CA GLU A 79 12.82 32.82 -3.62
C GLU A 79 12.75 33.76 -4.84
N GLU A 80 12.61 35.06 -4.55
CA GLU A 80 12.30 36.11 -5.51
C GLU A 80 13.31 36.15 -6.67
N PRO A 81 12.89 36.47 -7.91
CA PRO A 81 13.80 36.74 -9.00
C PRO A 81 14.47 38.11 -8.78
N ASP A 82 15.39 38.20 -7.82
CA ASP A 82 16.29 39.36 -7.67
C ASP A 82 17.51 39.23 -8.61
N ALA A 83 17.25 38.76 -9.83
CA ALA A 83 18.21 38.66 -10.90
C ALA A 83 17.88 39.72 -11.96
N PHE A 84 18.42 40.92 -11.73
CA PHE A 84 18.77 41.92 -12.75
C PHE A 84 17.63 42.36 -13.68
N TYR A 85 16.71 43.19 -13.18
CA TYR A 85 16.17 44.27 -14.01
C TYR A 85 16.67 45.60 -13.44
N ILE A 86 17.85 46.01 -13.93
CA ILE A 86 18.23 47.43 -14.08
C ILE A 86 17.57 47.93 -15.36
#